data_AF-A0A2S8IMR3-F1
#
_entry.id   AF-A0A2S8IMR3-F1
#
_cell.length_a   1.000
_cell.length_b   1.000
_cell.length_c   1.000
_cell.angle_alpha   90.00
_cell.angle_beta   90.00
_cell.angle_gamma   90.00
#
_symmetry.space_group_name_H-M   'P 1'
#
loop_
_entity.id
_entity.type
_entity.pdbx_description
1 polymer ?
#
loop_
_entity_poly.entity_id
_entity_poly.type
_entity_poly.pdbx_seq_one_letter_code
_entity_poly.pdbx_strand_id
1 'polypeptide(L)' 'MAPENISPLVVWLGSTESKDVTGRVFEVEGGKITVAEGWRHGPTQDKGARWEPKEIGPVVADLLVKAETPLPVYGA' A
#
# COMPACT_ATOMS: atom_id res chain seq x y z
N MET A 1 -23.69 2.93 -6.71
CA MET A 1 -22.58 2.96 -7.69
C MET A 1 -22.77 4.04 -8.74
N ALA A 2 -23.29 5.22 -8.38
CA ALA A 2 -23.39 6.31 -9.35
C ALA A 2 -22.03 7.03 -9.44
N PRO A 3 -21.47 7.26 -10.64
CA PRO A 3 -20.11 7.79 -10.81
C PRO A 3 -19.95 9.22 -10.26
N GLU A 4 -21.04 9.97 -10.14
CA GLU A 4 -21.05 11.34 -9.63
C GLU A 4 -20.62 11.42 -8.16
N ASN A 5 -20.66 10.30 -7.43
CA ASN A 5 -20.19 10.24 -6.05
C ASN A 5 -18.66 10.34 -5.91
N ILE A 6 -17.89 10.22 -7.01
CA ILE A 6 -16.42 10.31 -6.98
C ILE A 6 -15.95 11.77 -7.09
N SER A 7 -16.68 12.58 -7.87
CA SER A 7 -16.32 13.95 -8.21
C SER A 7 -16.15 14.91 -7.02
N PRO A 8 -16.89 14.81 -5.89
CA PRO A 8 -16.74 15.74 -4.77
C PRO A 8 -15.32 15.82 -4.20
N LEU A 9 -14.65 14.66 -4.01
CA LEU A 9 -13.27 14.65 -3.51
C LEU A 9 -12.32 15.30 -4.53
N VAL A 10 -12.52 15.04 -5.82
CA VAL A 10 -11.70 15.64 -6.90
C VAL A 10 -11.83 17.16 -6.89
N VAL A 11 -13.05 17.69 -6.76
CA VAL A 11 -13.28 19.14 -6.70
C VAL A 11 -12.64 19.74 -5.45
N TRP A 12 -12.77 19.09 -4.30
CA TRP A 12 -12.15 19.56 -3.05
C TRP A 12 -10.61 19.58 -3.13
N LEU A 13 -9.99 18.56 -3.72
CA LEU A 13 -8.54 18.50 -3.99
C LEU A 13 -8.05 19.55 -4.99
N GLY A 14 -8.96 20.15 -5.78
CA GLY A 14 -8.66 21.29 -6.64
C GLY A 14 -8.83 22.66 -5.97
N SER A 15 -9.29 22.69 -4.71
CA SER A 15 -9.58 23.92 -3.97
C SER A 15 -8.36 24.44 -3.21
N THR A 16 -8.40 25.71 -2.81
CA THR A 16 -7.36 26.33 -1.96
C THR A 16 -7.24 25.71 -0.57
N GLU A 17 -8.30 25.08 -0.08
CA GLU A 17 -8.30 24.42 1.25
C GLU A 17 -7.37 23.20 1.26
N SER A 18 -7.22 22.52 0.13
CA SER A 18 -6.41 21.31 -0.01
C SER A 18 -4.90 21.56 -0.18
N LYS A 19 -4.43 22.80 -0.03
CA LYS A 19 -3.05 23.23 -0.34
C LYS A 19 -1.94 22.39 0.32
N ASP A 20 -2.20 21.78 1.47
CA ASP A 20 -1.24 21.00 2.24
C ASP A 20 -1.37 19.49 1.98
N VAL A 21 -2.30 19.06 1.11
CA VAL A 21 -2.53 17.65 0.77
C VAL A 21 -1.79 17.28 -0.52
N THR A 22 -0.69 16.53 -0.38
CA THR A 22 0.12 16.08 -1.52
C THR A 22 0.67 14.66 -1.30
N GLY A 23 1.01 13.95 -2.40
CA GLY A 23 1.60 12.61 -2.36
C GLY A 23 0.66 11.51 -1.83
N ARG A 24 -0.66 11.72 -1.93
CA ARG A 24 -1.68 10.79 -1.40
C ARG A 24 -2.42 10.08 -2.53
N VAL A 25 -2.89 8.87 -2.23
CA VAL A 25 -3.80 8.09 -3.06
C VAL A 25 -5.06 7.82 -2.24
N PHE A 26 -6.22 8.02 -2.85
CA PHE A 26 -7.52 7.76 -2.23
C PHE A 26 -8.31 6.76 -3.06
N GLU A 27 -8.82 5.72 -2.40
CA GLU A 27 -9.85 4.84 -2.93
C GLU A 27 -11.22 5.42 -2.59
N VAL A 28 -12.11 5.51 -3.56
CA VAL A 28 -13.43 6.16 -3.39
C VAL A 28 -14.52 5.27 -3.99
N GLU A 29 -15.57 5.01 -3.20
CA GLU A 29 -16.73 4.23 -3.61
C GLU A 29 -17.99 4.79 -2.94
N GLY A 30 -18.91 5.36 -3.74
CA GLY A 30 -20.11 5.98 -3.19
C GLY A 30 -19.75 7.06 -2.17
N GLY A 31 -20.19 6.91 -0.91
CA GLY A 31 -19.86 7.83 0.18
C GLY A 31 -18.58 7.51 0.96
N LYS A 32 -17.77 6.53 0.53
CA LYS A 32 -16.54 6.12 1.22
C LYS A 32 -15.32 6.83 0.62
N ILE A 33 -14.44 7.33 1.49
CA ILE A 33 -13.11 7.83 1.14
C ILE A 33 -12.09 7.09 2.00
N THR A 34 -11.23 6.30 1.38
CA THR A 34 -10.18 5.52 2.05
C THR A 34 -8.83 6.02 1.58
N VAL A 35 -7.92 6.27 2.51
CA VAL A 35 -6.51 6.49 2.17
C VAL A 35 -5.89 5.14 1.80
N ALA A 36 -5.35 5.03 0.59
CA ALA A 36 -4.50 3.90 0.26
C ALA A 36 -3.11 4.14 0.89
N GLU A 37 -2.74 3.26 1.82
CA GLU A 37 -1.39 3.26 2.38
C GLU A 37 -0.40 2.66 1.38
N GLY A 38 0.79 3.26 1.30
CA GLY A 38 1.84 2.83 0.38
C GLY A 38 2.61 1.61 0.87
N TRP A 39 3.71 1.32 0.16
CA TRP A 39 4.65 0.30 0.58
C TRP A 39 5.32 0.67 1.91
N ARG A 40 5.51 -0.32 2.76
CA ARG A 40 6.20 -0.18 4.05
C ARG A 40 7.27 -1.25 4.19
N HIS A 41 8.27 -0.97 5.02
CA HIS A 41 9.31 -1.96 5.32
C HIS A 41 8.72 -3.15 6.08
N GLY A 42 8.94 -4.35 5.53
CA GLY A 42 8.60 -5.60 6.19
C GLY A 42 9.73 -6.12 7.08
N PRO A 43 9.59 -7.35 7.59
CA PRO A 43 10.66 -8.05 8.28
C PRO A 43 11.93 -8.08 7.43
N THR A 44 13.08 -7.85 8.08
CA THR A 44 14.38 -7.81 7.43
C THR A 44 15.35 -8.67 8.20
N GLN A 45 16.17 -9.45 7.49
CA GLN A 45 17.26 -10.20 8.07
C GLN A 45 18.58 -9.76 7.43
N ASP A 46 19.53 -9.36 8.27
CA ASP A 46 20.88 -9.00 7.84
C ASP A 46 21.86 -10.12 8.20
N LYS A 47 22.65 -10.58 7.22
CA LYS A 47 23.74 -11.54 7.45
C LYS A 47 25.01 -10.85 7.94
N GLY A 48 25.16 -9.55 7.69
CA GLY A 48 26.42 -8.82 7.85
C GLY A 48 27.50 -9.25 6.85
N ALA A 49 27.16 -10.04 5.83
CA ALA A 49 28.04 -10.57 4.80
C ALA A 49 27.26 -10.99 3.55
N ARG A 50 27.97 -11.41 2.50
CA ARG A 50 27.33 -11.95 1.28
C ARG A 50 26.61 -13.27 1.59
N TRP A 51 25.34 -13.37 1.21
CA TRP A 51 24.58 -14.62 1.25
C TRP A 51 25.12 -15.64 0.24
N GLU A 52 25.17 -16.91 0.62
CA GLU A 52 25.34 -18.01 -0.33
C GLU A 52 23.96 -18.45 -0.84
N PRO A 53 23.77 -18.75 -2.14
CA PRO A 53 22.45 -19.07 -2.68
C PRO A 53 21.70 -20.19 -1.94
N LYS A 54 22.43 -21.18 -1.43
CA LYS A 54 21.88 -22.31 -0.66
C LYS A 54 21.26 -21.92 0.68
N GLU A 55 21.57 -20.73 1.20
CA GLU A 55 21.08 -20.24 2.50
C GLU A 55 19.78 -19.43 2.36
N ILE A 56 19.44 -18.98 1.14
CA ILE A 56 18.36 -18.01 0.89
C ILE A 56 16.98 -18.62 1.12
N GLY A 57 16.77 -19.89 0.75
CA GLY A 57 15.45 -20.53 0.83
C GLY A 57 14.82 -20.46 2.22
N PRO A 58 15.50 -20.94 3.28
CA PRO A 58 15.01 -20.84 4.65
C PRO A 58 14.79 -19.40 5.13
N VAL A 59 15.67 -18.45 4.74
CA VAL A 59 15.55 -17.04 5.10
C VAL A 59 14.29 -16.42 4.50
N VAL A 60 14.04 -16.64 3.20
CA VAL A 60 12.85 -16.13 2.52
C VAL A 60 11.58 -16.71 3.12
N ALA A 61 11.56 -18.02 3.41
CA ALA A 61 10.40 -18.67 4.03
C ALA A 61 10.06 -18.05 5.39
N ASP A 62 11.06 -17.83 6.25
CA ASP A 62 10.87 -17.19 7.56
C ASP A 62 10.37 -15.73 7.44
N LEU A 63 10.94 -14.95 6.52
CA LEU A 63 10.50 -13.57 6.29
C LEU A 63 9.06 -13.49 5.79
N LEU A 64 8.63 -14.41 4.92
CA LEU A 64 7.25 -14.45 4.40
C LEU A 64 6.23 -14.84 5.47
N VAL A 65 6.59 -15.70 6.43
CA VAL A 65 5.72 -16.03 7.57
C VAL A 65 5.53 -14.83 8.51
N LYS A 66 6.55 -13.97 8.62
CA LYS A 66 6.53 -12.78 9.49
C LYS A 66 5.92 -11.55 8.82
N ALA A 67 5.94 -11.50 7.49
CA ALA A 67 5.40 -10.37 6.73
C ALA A 67 3.89 -10.30 6.93
N GLU A 68 3.32 -9.10 6.92
CA GLU A 68 1.87 -8.97 6.89
C GLU A 68 1.30 -9.57 5.60
N THR A 69 0.17 -10.25 5.74
CA THR A 69 -0.56 -10.80 4.61
C THR A 69 -1.01 -9.66 3.70
N PRO A 70 -0.62 -9.67 2.41
CA PRO A 70 -1.06 -8.64 1.48
C PRO A 70 -2.57 -8.73 1.26
N LEU A 71 -3.18 -7.60 0.90
CA LEU A 71 -4.54 -7.63 0.38
C LEU A 71 -4.59 -8.55 -0.86
N PRO A 72 -5.64 -9.38 -1.00
CA PRO A 72 -5.76 -10.27 -2.15
C PRO A 72 -5.73 -9.52 -3.47
N VAL A 73 -5.18 -10.16 -4.49
CA VAL A 73 -5.30 -9.67 -5.87
C VAL A 73 -6.77 -9.74 -6.26
N TYR A 74 -7.31 -8.63 -6.77
CA TYR A 74 -8.69 -8.58 -7.23
C TYR A 74 -8.95 -9.65 -8.32
N GLY A 75 -9.92 -10.53 -8.08
CA GLY A 75 -10.37 -11.55 -9.03
C GLY A 75 -9.52 -12.81 -9.14
N ALA A 76 -8.55 -13.01 -8.23
CA ALA A 76 -7.77 -14.25 -8.11
C ALA A 76 -8.54 -15.40 -7.46
#